data_AF-A0A349HT84-F1
#
_entry.id   AF-A0A349HT84-F1
#
_cell.length_a   1.000
_cell.length_b   1.000
_cell.length_c   1.000
_cell.angle_alpha   90.00
_cell.angle_beta   90.00
_cell.angle_gamma   90.00
#
_symmetry.space_group_name_H-M   'P 1'
#
loop_
_entity.id
_entity.type
_entity.pdbx_description
1 polymer ?
#
loop_
_entity_poly.entity_id
_entity_poly.type
_entity_poly.pdbx_seq_one_letter_code
_entity_poly.pdbx_strand_id
1 'polypeptide(L)'
;MGYGSMFEKELNKLIESENNIECMKDIILNDINNTKQIKEYIERLLEFSTKNKLSRSEAWGYYFKGWYYIDNSEYEKAVENFMISYELFDKLNNKYEIAYACNG
;
A
#
# COMPACT_ATOMS: atom_id res chain seq x y z
N MET A 1 -13.63 3.74 19.64
CA MET A 1 -12.81 4.48 18.66
C MET A 1 -12.88 3.69 17.36
N GLY A 2 -13.51 4.23 16.32
CA GLY A 2 -13.67 3.52 15.05
C GLY A 2 -12.34 3.34 14.32
N TYR A 3 -12.23 2.31 13.49
CA TYR A 3 -11.04 2.01 12.67
C TYR A 3 -10.54 3.23 11.86
N GLY A 4 -11.44 4.11 11.42
CA GLY A 4 -11.07 5.37 10.75
C GLY A 4 -10.18 6.31 11.58
N SER A 5 -10.36 6.37 12.90
CA SER A 5 -9.52 7.19 13.80
C SER A 5 -8.14 6.57 14.06
N MET A 6 -8.00 5.25 13.86
CA MET A 6 -6.74 4.54 14.00
C MET A 6 -5.93 4.65 12.71
N PHE A 7 -6.55 4.46 11.55
CA PHE A 7 -5.91 4.57 10.24
C PHE A 7 -5.24 5.94 10.01
N GLU A 8 -5.91 7.04 10.36
CA GLU A 8 -5.31 8.39 10.25
C GLU A 8 -4.08 8.57 11.15
N LYS A 9 -4.10 8.00 12.35
CA LYS A 9 -2.96 8.08 13.26
C LYS A 9 -1.77 7.33 12.68
N GLU A 10 -2.01 6.15 12.11
CA GLU A 10 -0.95 5.37 11.47
C GLU A 10 -0.41 6.05 10.20
N LEU A 11 -1.25 6.70 9.38
CA LEU A 11 -0.77 7.51 8.24
C LEU A 11 0.19 8.61 8.70
N ASN A 12 -0.16 9.36 9.74
CA ASN A 12 0.70 10.45 10.22
C ASN A 12 2.07 9.95 10.72
N LYS A 13 2.16 8.73 11.26
CA LYS A 13 3.44 8.13 11.64
C LYS A 13 4.36 7.85 10.45
N LEU A 14 3.84 7.74 9.23
CA LEU A 14 4.67 7.55 8.04
C LEU A 14 5.53 8.79 7.72
N ILE A 15 5.08 9.99 8.14
CA ILE A 15 5.87 11.22 8.02
C ILE A 15 7.11 11.15 8.92
N GLU A 16 6.97 10.57 10.12
CA GLU A 16 8.09 10.39 11.06
C GLU A 16 9.07 9.33 10.55
N SER A 17 8.54 8.22 10.03
CA SER A 17 9.33 7.17 9.38
C SER A 17 8.44 6.26 8.54
N GLU A 18 8.85 6.01 7.30
CA GLU A 18 8.19 5.03 6.43
C GLU A 18 8.30 3.59 6.96
N ASN A 19 9.15 3.32 7.96
CA ASN A 19 9.20 2.02 8.66
C ASN A 19 7.91 1.72 9.44
N ASN A 20 7.11 2.74 9.74
CA ASN A 20 5.81 2.58 10.41
C ASN A 20 4.73 1.98 9.49
N ILE A 21 5.06 1.64 8.24
CA ILE A 21 4.15 1.01 7.28
C ILE A 21 3.61 -0.34 7.77
N GLU A 22 4.31 -1.06 8.65
CA GLU A 22 3.89 -2.40 9.12
C GLU A 22 2.48 -2.41 9.74
N CYS A 23 2.14 -1.44 10.59
CA CYS A 23 0.78 -1.32 11.13
C CYS A 23 -0.26 -1.08 10.03
N MET A 24 0.09 -0.34 8.99
CA MET A 24 -0.80 -0.08 7.85
C MET A 24 -1.02 -1.34 7.02
N LYS A 25 0.04 -2.12 6.80
CA LYS A 25 -0.04 -3.42 6.12
C LYS A 25 -1.00 -4.34 6.88
N ASP A 26 -0.89 -4.41 8.20
CA ASP A 26 -1.79 -5.21 9.04
C ASP A 26 -3.25 -4.74 8.95
N ILE A 27 -3.51 -3.43 8.96
CA ILE A 27 -4.89 -2.91 8.83
C ILE A 27 -5.49 -3.29 7.47
N ILE A 28 -4.73 -3.14 6.38
CA ILE A 28 -5.22 -3.40 5.02
C ILE A 28 -5.38 -4.91 4.78
N LEU A 29 -4.45 -5.74 5.25
CA LEU A 29 -4.47 -7.19 5.02
C LEU A 29 -5.44 -7.95 5.95
N ASN A 30 -5.74 -7.46 7.15
CA ASN A 30 -6.63 -8.16 8.08
C ASN A 30 -8.12 -7.88 7.85
N ASP A 31 -8.49 -6.87 7.06
CA ASP A 31 -9.89 -6.49 6.79
C ASP A 31 -10.48 -7.17 5.53
N ILE A 32 -10.10 -8.44 5.31
CA ILE A 32 -10.37 -9.22 4.08
C ILE A 32 -11.88 -9.30 3.75
N ASN A 33 -12.75 -9.11 4.75
CA ASN A 33 -14.20 -9.20 4.58
C ASN A 33 -14.87 -7.89 4.09
N ASN A 34 -14.13 -6.78 3.97
CA ASN A 34 -14.67 -5.48 3.57
C ASN A 34 -13.89 -4.84 2.40
N THR A 35 -14.16 -5.31 1.18
CA THR A 35 -13.55 -4.83 -0.06
C THR A 35 -13.68 -3.31 -0.26
N LYS A 36 -14.80 -2.70 0.15
CA LYS A 36 -14.99 -1.24 0.03
C LYS A 36 -14.03 -0.47 0.94
N GLN A 37 -13.91 -0.89 2.19
CA GLN A 37 -13.05 -0.25 3.17
C GLN A 37 -11.56 -0.43 2.83
N ILE A 38 -11.17 -1.62 2.35
CA ILE A 38 -9.82 -1.88 1.81
C ILE A 38 -9.51 -0.88 0.69
N LYS A 39 -10.40 -0.71 -0.28
CA LYS A 39 -10.20 0.24 -1.38
C LYS A 39 -9.98 1.66 -0.86
N GLU A 40 -10.80 2.13 0.06
CA GLU A 40 -10.67 3.46 0.65
C GLU A 40 -9.32 3.63 1.38
N TYR A 41 -8.85 2.61 2.10
CA TYR A 41 -7.53 2.63 2.74
C TYR A 41 -6.38 2.68 1.76
N ILE A 42 -6.42 1.87 0.70
CA ILE A 42 -5.40 1.87 -0.35
C ILE A 42 -5.33 3.25 -1.02
N GLU A 43 -6.47 3.82 -1.40
CA GLU A 43 -6.54 5.13 -2.06
C GLU A 43 -6.00 6.25 -1.15
N ARG A 44 -6.34 6.24 0.14
CA ARG A 44 -5.82 7.21 1.11
C ARG A 44 -4.32 7.05 1.35
N LEU A 45 -3.82 5.82 1.43
CA LEU A 45 -2.37 5.58 1.57
C LEU A 45 -1.63 6.13 0.36
N LEU A 46 -2.12 5.89 -0.86
CA LEU A 46 -1.54 6.44 -2.08
C LEU A 46 -1.58 7.97 -2.10
N GLU A 47 -2.75 8.59 -1.89
CA GLU A 47 -2.86 10.06 -1.88
C GLU A 47 -1.92 10.69 -0.83
N PHE A 48 -1.91 10.12 0.38
CA PHE A 48 -1.09 10.60 1.47
C PHE A 48 0.41 10.45 1.18
N SER A 49 0.84 9.29 0.67
CA SER A 49 2.24 9.03 0.37
C SER A 49 2.75 9.88 -0.79
N THR A 50 2.00 9.99 -1.89
CA THR A 50 2.35 10.86 -3.03
C THR A 50 2.45 12.33 -2.59
N LYS A 51 1.45 12.83 -1.83
CA LYS A 51 1.44 14.22 -1.34
C LYS A 51 2.65 14.56 -0.46
N ASN A 52 3.07 13.61 0.38
CA ASN A 52 4.17 13.80 1.32
C ASN A 52 5.52 13.28 0.77
N LYS A 53 5.58 12.81 -0.48
CA LYS A 53 6.78 12.26 -1.14
C LYS A 53 7.40 11.07 -0.37
N LEU A 54 6.55 10.20 0.14
CA LEU A 54 6.91 8.99 0.90
C LEU A 54 7.01 7.80 -0.07
N SER A 55 8.13 7.69 -0.79
CA SER A 55 8.25 6.77 -1.93
C SER A 55 8.14 5.29 -1.55
N ARG A 56 8.59 4.89 -0.35
CA ARG A 56 8.48 3.49 0.09
C ARG A 56 7.03 3.13 0.41
N SER A 57 6.31 4.04 1.03
CA SER A 57 4.91 3.91 1.40
C SER A 57 4.01 3.95 0.16
N GLU A 58 4.36 4.78 -0.82
CA GLU A 58 3.72 4.83 -2.13
C GLU A 58 3.89 3.48 -2.86
N ALA A 59 5.10 2.90 -2.84
CA ALA A 59 5.36 1.57 -3.40
C ALA A 59 4.48 0.48 -2.77
N TRP A 60 4.30 0.50 -1.44
CA TRP A 60 3.36 -0.39 -0.75
C TRP A 60 1.90 -0.13 -1.14
N GLY A 61 1.50 1.14 -1.31
CA GLY A 61 0.17 1.49 -1.79
C GLY A 61 -0.15 0.87 -3.15
N TYR A 62 0.81 0.92 -4.08
CA TYR A 62 0.68 0.27 -5.38
C TYR A 62 0.66 -1.26 -5.28
N TYR A 63 1.48 -1.86 -4.43
CA TYR A 63 1.41 -3.30 -4.15
C TYR A 63 0.01 -3.73 -3.69
N PHE A 64 -0.57 -3.02 -2.74
CA PHE A 64 -1.92 -3.33 -2.26
C PHE A 64 -3.00 -3.14 -3.32
N LYS A 65 -2.85 -2.11 -4.14
CA LYS A 65 -3.76 -1.87 -5.27
C LYS A 65 -3.69 -2.99 -6.30
N GLY A 66 -2.51 -3.58 -6.51
CA GLY A 66 -2.33 -4.78 -7.32
C GLY A 66 -3.18 -5.95 -6.81
N TRP A 67 -3.05 -6.28 -5.53
CA TRP A 67 -3.87 -7.33 -4.89
C TRP A 67 -5.36 -7.03 -4.92
N TYR A 68 -5.77 -5.79 -4.69
CA TYR A 68 -7.17 -5.39 -4.84
C TYR A 68 -7.69 -5.70 -6.25
N TYR A 69 -6.90 -5.47 -7.30
CA TYR A 69 -7.32 -5.80 -8.66
C TYR A 69 -7.33 -7.31 -8.93
N ILE A 70 -6.42 -8.09 -8.32
CA ILE A 70 -6.50 -9.56 -8.35
C ILE A 70 -7.83 -10.04 -7.78
N ASP A 71 -8.23 -9.53 -6.61
CA ASP A 71 -9.49 -9.91 -5.94
C ASP A 71 -10.73 -9.54 -6.79
N ASN A 72 -10.60 -8.53 -7.66
CA ASN A 72 -11.66 -8.12 -8.60
C ASN A 72 -11.51 -8.74 -10.00
N SER A 73 -10.58 -9.69 -10.20
CA SER A 73 -10.29 -10.33 -11.50
C SER A 73 -9.86 -9.36 -12.61
N GLU A 74 -9.28 -8.21 -12.25
CA GLU A 74 -8.77 -7.19 -13.18
C GLU A 74 -7.25 -7.33 -13.35
N TYR A 75 -6.81 -8.47 -13.90
CA TYR A 75 -5.40 -8.89 -13.88
C TYR A 75 -4.43 -7.93 -14.57
N GLU A 76 -4.80 -7.31 -15.69
CA GLU A 76 -3.93 -6.35 -16.38
C GLU A 76 -3.63 -5.13 -15.50
N LYS A 77 -4.63 -4.65 -14.76
CA LYS A 77 -4.45 -3.54 -13.81
C LYS A 77 -3.63 -3.99 -12.62
N ALA A 78 -3.79 -5.23 -12.17
CA ALA A 78 -2.96 -5.77 -11.09
C ALA A 78 -1.47 -5.74 -11.48
N VAL A 79 -1.12 -6.25 -12.67
CA VAL A 79 0.24 -6.25 -13.20
C VAL A 79 0.80 -4.84 -13.30
N GLU A 80 0.05 -3.87 -13.83
CA GLU A 80 0.48 -2.47 -13.89
C GLU A 80 0.85 -1.92 -12.50
N ASN A 81 0.04 -2.20 -11.49
CA ASN A 81 0.28 -1.71 -10.13
C ASN A 81 1.47 -2.43 -9.46
N PHE A 82 1.67 -3.73 -9.70
CA PHE A 82 2.86 -4.44 -9.21
C PHE A 82 4.14 -3.92 -9.88
N MET A 83 4.10 -3.60 -11.18
CA MET A 83 5.24 -3.00 -11.88
C MET A 83 5.60 -1.61 -11.32
N ILE A 84 4.61 -0.77 -11.02
CA ILE A 84 4.86 0.54 -10.39
C ILE A 84 5.49 0.35 -8.99
N SER A 85 4.95 -0.59 -8.20
CA SER A 85 5.50 -0.94 -6.88
C SER A 85 6.97 -1.39 -6.98
N TYR A 86 7.26 -2.29 -7.93
CA TYR A 86 8.62 -2.75 -8.22
C TYR A 86 9.55 -1.59 -8.54
N GLU A 87 9.17 -0.71 -9.47
CA GLU A 87 10.01 0.41 -9.90
C GLU A 87 10.34 1.37 -8.75
N LEU A 88 9.39 1.60 -7.85
CA LEU A 88 9.61 2.45 -6.68
C LEU A 88 10.54 1.78 -5.66
N PHE A 89 10.36 0.49 -5.36
CA PHE A 89 11.27 -0.23 -4.48
C PHE A 89 12.69 -0.37 -5.08
N ASP A 90 12.79 -0.56 -6.40
CA ASP A 90 14.07 -0.63 -7.11
C ASP A 90 14.83 0.71 -7.06
N LYS A 91 14.14 1.84 -7.27
CA LYS A 91 14.72 3.19 -7.09
C LYS A 91 15.24 3.43 -5.67
N LEU A 92 14.64 2.79 -4.67
CA LEU A 92 15.08 2.84 -3.27
C LEU A 92 16.18 1.82 -2.95
N ASN A 93 16.58 0.98 -3.92
CA ASN A 93 17.47 -0.17 -3.74
C ASN A 93 16.97 -1.13 -2.62
N ASN A 94 15.65 -1.22 -2.44
CA ASN A 94 15.04 -2.03 -1.39
C ASN A 94 14.77 -3.47 -1.87
N LYS A 95 15.83 -4.27 -1.92
CA LYS A 95 15.78 -5.65 -2.41
C LYS A 95 14.80 -6.56 -1.65
N TYR A 96 14.58 -6.30 -0.37
CA TYR A 96 13.65 -7.07 0.43
C TYR A 96 12.20 -6.85 -0.05
N GLU A 97 11.83 -5.61 -0.32
CA GLU A 97 10.45 -5.26 -0.71
C GLU A 97 10.16 -5.49 -2.18
N ILE A 98 11.19 -5.46 -3.03
CA ILE A 98 11.10 -5.94 -4.42
C ILE A 98 10.53 -7.36 -4.46
N ALA A 99 10.88 -8.23 -3.51
CA ALA A 99 10.35 -9.60 -3.46
C ALA A 99 8.83 -9.63 -3.31
N TYR A 100 8.21 -8.66 -2.61
CA TYR A 100 6.75 -8.56 -2.53
C TYR A 100 6.15 -8.21 -3.89
N ALA A 101 6.68 -7.18 -4.57
CA ALA A 101 6.19 -6.78 -5.88
C ALA A 101 6.30 -7.90 -6.92
N CYS A 102 7.35 -8.74 -6.85
CA CYS A 102 7.52 -9.90 -7.74
C CYS A 102 6.68 -11.13 -7.36
N ASN A 103 6.20 -11.22 -6.12
CA ASN A 103 5.33 -12.31 -5.65
C ASN A 103 3.84 -12.05 -5.93
N GLY A 104 3.48 -10.84 -6.37
CA GLY A 104 2.13 -10.45 -6.79
C GLY A 104 1.68 -11.08 -8.08
#